data_AF-A0A7C4X1R8-F1
#
_entry.id   AF-A0A7C4X1R8-F1
#
_cell.length_a   1.000
_cell.length_b   1.000
_cell.length_c   1.000
_cell.angle_alpha   90.00
_cell.angle_beta   90.00
_cell.angle_gamma   90.00
#
_symmetry.space_group_name_H-M   'P 1'
#
loop_
_entity.id
_entity.type
_entity.pdbx_description
1 polymer ?
#
loop_
_entity_poly.entity_id
_entity_poly.type
_entity_poly.pdbx_seq_one_letter_code
_entity_poly.pdbx_strand_id
1 'polypeptide(L)'
;MADLYVEARRDLDHVKKLLRKLHLKKEQEIALRRVGKRLAATEIKEMRDLEASIEEVLDRPRGMLNAQQRSLFESVKSQYRASMRSWRNRLGFAEQYRTKRRRNRSKIGGAAEPAPRS
;
A
#
# COMPACT_ATOMS: atom_id res chain seq x y z
N MET A 1 11.07 35.49 -11.94
CA MET A 1 9.94 34.56 -11.70
C MET A 1 10.52 33.19 -11.45
N ALA A 2 10.09 32.48 -10.40
CA ALA A 2 10.46 31.09 -10.23
C ALA A 2 9.87 30.29 -11.40
N ASP A 3 10.67 29.42 -12.01
CA ASP A 3 10.24 28.63 -13.16
C ASP A 3 9.23 27.57 -12.68
N LEU A 4 7.94 27.85 -12.88
CA LEU A 4 6.82 26.97 -12.52
C LEU A 4 6.99 25.55 -13.08
N TYR A 5 7.76 25.40 -14.18
CA TYR A 5 8.11 24.08 -14.73
C TYR A 5 9.07 23.30 -13.83
N VAL A 6 10.08 23.97 -13.28
CA VAL A 6 11.06 23.35 -12.36
C VAL A 6 10.38 22.93 -11.06
N GLU A 7 9.46 23.73 -10.54
CA GLU A 7 8.68 23.40 -9.34
C GLU A 7 7.77 22.18 -9.56
N ALA A 8 7.01 22.17 -10.66
CA ALA A 8 6.18 21.03 -11.04
C ALA A 8 6.99 19.72 -11.17
N ARG A 9 8.18 19.78 -11.76
CA ARG A 9 9.06 18.62 -11.91
C ARG A 9 9.61 18.13 -10.57
N ARG A 10 10.04 19.05 -9.70
CA ARG A 10 10.51 18.72 -8.35
C ARG A 10 9.42 18.03 -7.53
N ASP A 11 8.19 18.51 -7.63
CA ASP A 11 7.04 17.88 -6.96
C ASP A 11 6.78 16.46 -7.47
N LEU A 12 6.79 16.25 -8.79
CA LEU A 12 6.62 14.91 -9.36
C LEU A 12 7.74 13.96 -8.91
N ASP A 13 8.98 14.42 -8.88
CA ASP A 13 10.11 13.61 -8.41
C ASP A 13 10.03 13.33 -6.90
N HIS A 14 9.51 14.28 -6.13
CA HIS A 14 9.22 14.09 -4.71
C HIS A 14 8.15 13.02 -4.51
N VAL A 15 7.01 13.12 -5.21
CA VAL A 15 5.93 12.12 -5.18
C VAL A 15 6.46 10.73 -5.56
N LYS A 16 7.26 10.62 -6.63
CA LYS A 16 7.86 9.33 -7.03
C LYS A 16 8.73 8.73 -5.93
N LYS A 17 9.52 9.54 -5.21
CA LYS A 17 10.33 9.07 -4.08
C LYS A 17 9.45 8.58 -2.93
N LEU A 18 8.40 9.31 -2.58
CA LEU A 18 7.45 8.92 -1.54
C LEU A 18 6.72 7.62 -1.92
N LEU A 19 6.26 7.50 -3.17
CA LEU A 19 5.59 6.30 -3.67
C LEU A 19 6.48 5.05 -3.58
N ARG A 20 7.77 5.17 -3.91
CA ARG A 20 8.72 4.05 -3.76
C ARG A 20 8.86 3.60 -2.31
N LYS A 21 8.98 4.56 -1.37
CA LYS A 21 9.04 4.25 0.07
C LYS A 21 7.76 3.60 0.57
N LEU A 22 6.61 4.15 0.18
CA LEU A 22 5.29 3.61 0.53
C LEU A 22 5.11 2.19 -0.01
N HIS A 23 5.51 1.95 -1.27
CA HIS A 23 5.43 0.63 -1.90
C HIS A 23 6.17 -0.43 -1.08
N LEU A 24 7.42 -0.16 -0.68
CA LEU A 24 8.20 -1.11 0.12
C LEU A 24 7.50 -1.47 1.44
N LYS A 25 6.99 -0.48 2.16
CA LYS A 25 6.27 -0.71 3.42
C LYS A 25 4.95 -1.47 3.22
N LYS A 26 4.20 -1.18 2.15
CA LYS A 26 2.96 -1.91 1.80
C LYS A 26 3.23 -3.37 1.44
N GLU A 27 4.30 -3.66 0.71
CA GLU A 27 4.70 -5.04 0.41
C GLU A 27 5.12 -5.79 1.68
N GLN A 28 5.85 -5.13 2.57
CA GLN A 28 6.22 -5.68 3.88
C GLN A 28 4.97 -5.98 4.72
N GLU A 29 3.98 -5.09 4.73
CA GLU A 29 2.68 -5.31 5.41
C GLU A 29 1.99 -6.59 4.89
N ILE A 30 1.88 -6.73 3.57
CA ILE A 30 1.26 -7.89 2.92
C ILE A 30 2.02 -9.17 3.27
N ALA A 31 3.35 -9.15 3.22
CA ALA A 31 4.19 -10.31 3.56
C ALA A 31 3.98 -10.76 5.01
N LEU A 32 3.97 -9.81 5.95
CA LEU A 32 3.70 -10.08 7.37
C LEU A 32 2.29 -10.63 7.57
N ARG A 33 1.29 -10.09 6.87
CA ARG A 33 -0.10 -10.55 6.97
C ARG A 33 -0.26 -12.03 6.58
N ARG A 34 0.49 -12.48 5.56
CA ARG A 34 0.50 -13.90 5.10
C ARG A 34 1.01 -14.85 6.18
N VAL A 35 2.02 -14.46 6.94
CA VAL A 35 2.56 -15.25 8.07
C VAL A 35 1.85 -14.95 9.39
N GLY A 36 0.84 -14.07 9.35
CA GLY A 36 0.00 -13.76 10.47
C GLY A 36 0.54 -12.76 11.48
N LYS A 37 1.63 -12.08 11.13
CA LYS A 37 2.21 -10.95 11.86
C LYS A 37 1.58 -9.63 11.39
N ARG A 38 1.88 -8.56 12.11
CA ARG A 38 1.49 -7.18 11.79
C ARG A 38 2.72 -6.29 11.84
N LEU A 39 2.70 -5.19 11.08
CA LEU A 39 3.68 -4.12 11.23
C LEU A 39 3.57 -3.48 12.61
N ALA A 40 4.66 -2.86 13.06
CA ALA A 40 4.64 -2.06 14.27
C ALA A 40 3.71 -0.84 14.10
N ALA A 41 3.13 -0.34 15.19
CA ALA A 41 2.25 0.83 15.14
C ALA A 41 2.96 2.07 14.59
N THR A 42 4.26 2.22 14.87
CA THR A 42 5.12 3.27 14.31
C THR A 42 5.24 3.17 12.80
N GLU A 43 5.47 1.98 12.25
CA GLU A 43 5.55 1.76 10.81
C GLU A 43 4.21 2.05 10.11
N ILE A 44 3.09 1.67 10.74
CA ILE A 44 1.74 1.99 10.22
C ILE A 44 1.51 3.50 10.21
N LYS A 45 1.92 4.21 11.26
CA LYS A 45 1.84 5.68 11.31
C LYS A 45 2.67 6.29 10.18
N GLU A 46 3.93 5.88 10.01
CA GLU A 46 4.79 6.35 8.92
C GLU A 46 4.16 6.11 7.53
N MET A 47 3.50 4.96 7.33
CA MET A 47 2.80 4.70 6.06
C MET A 47 1.66 5.67 5.81
N ARG A 48 0.87 6.00 6.84
CA ARG A 48 -0.22 6.98 6.74
C ARG A 48 0.32 8.38 6.49
N ASP A 49 1.42 8.75 7.15
CA ASP A 49 2.07 10.05 6.96
C ASP A 49 2.62 10.18 5.52
N LEU A 50 3.15 9.09 4.95
CA LEU A 50 3.57 9.04 3.55
C LEU A 50 2.37 9.18 2.59
N GLU A 51 1.26 8.48 2.84
CA GLU A 51 0.02 8.61 2.05
C GLU A 51 -0.50 10.05 2.07
N ALA A 52 -0.60 10.67 3.24
CA ALA A 52 -1.03 12.05 3.41
C ALA A 52 -0.11 13.04 2.68
N SER A 53 1.21 12.84 2.77
CA SER A 53 2.19 13.69 2.08
C SER A 53 2.07 13.60 0.56
N ILE A 54 1.81 12.39 0.03
CA ILE A 54 1.59 12.19 -1.41
C ILE A 54 0.30 12.90 -1.85
N GLU A 55 -0.78 12.72 -1.10
CA GLU A 55 -2.08 13.32 -1.39
C GLU A 55 -2.02 14.85 -1.35
N GLU A 56 -1.33 15.43 -0.37
CA GLU A 56 -1.13 16.88 -0.28
C GLU A 56 -0.46 17.44 -1.54
N VAL A 57 0.60 16.79 -2.04
CA VAL A 57 1.31 17.27 -3.24
C VAL A 57 0.50 17.07 -4.52
N LEU A 58 -0.30 16.00 -4.59
CA LEU A 58 -1.14 15.70 -5.76
C LEU A 58 -2.42 16.54 -5.82
N ASP A 59 -2.97 16.94 -4.68
CA ASP A 59 -4.19 17.75 -4.58
C ASP A 59 -3.91 19.25 -4.39
N ARG A 60 -2.64 19.65 -4.20
CA ARG A 60 -2.24 21.06 -4.12
C ARG A 60 -2.79 21.83 -5.33
N PRO A 61 -3.53 22.94 -5.13
CA PRO A 61 -3.98 23.77 -6.23
C PRO A 61 -2.77 24.42 -6.90
N ARG A 62 -2.51 24.07 -8.16
CA ARG A 62 -1.38 24.58 -8.94
C ARG A 62 -1.87 25.65 -9.92
N GLY A 63 -1.54 26.90 -9.63
CA GLY A 63 -1.76 28.01 -10.56
C GLY A 63 -0.96 27.83 -11.85
N MET A 64 -1.52 28.28 -12.99
CA MET A 64 -0.91 28.30 -14.34
C MET A 64 -0.06 27.08 -14.75
N LEU A 65 -0.49 25.85 -14.45
CA LEU A 65 0.06 24.69 -15.17
C LEU A 65 -0.46 24.65 -16.61
N ASN A 66 0.44 24.36 -17.56
CA ASN A 66 0.07 24.08 -18.95
C ASN A 66 -0.62 22.69 -19.07
N ALA A 67 -1.26 22.42 -20.22
CA ALA A 67 -2.03 21.19 -20.44
C ALA A 67 -1.19 19.91 -20.27
N GLN A 68 0.08 19.93 -20.71
CA GLN A 68 0.99 18.79 -20.60
C GLN A 68 1.34 18.48 -19.14
N GLN A 69 1.64 19.50 -18.34
CA GLN A 69 1.93 19.33 -16.91
C GLN A 69 0.71 18.80 -16.16
N ARG A 70 -0.49 19.34 -16.43
CA ARG A 70 -1.74 18.82 -15.85
C ARG A 70 -1.93 17.34 -16.16
N SER A 71 -1.74 16.96 -17.43
CA SER A 71 -1.85 15.55 -17.85
C SER A 71 -0.86 14.64 -17.13
N LEU A 72 0.38 15.09 -16.92
CA LEU A 72 1.39 14.35 -16.16
C LEU A 72 0.96 14.13 -14.69
N PHE A 73 0.46 15.18 -14.03
CA PHE A 73 -0.04 15.06 -12.66
C PHE A 73 -1.24 14.12 -12.55
N GLU A 74 -2.21 14.25 -13.46
CA GLU A 74 -3.38 13.36 -13.50
C GLU A 74 -2.99 11.90 -13.76
N SER A 75 -2.00 11.66 -14.63
CA SER A 75 -1.45 10.32 -14.86
C SER A 75 -0.86 9.73 -13.58
N VAL A 76 -0.03 10.49 -12.85
CA VAL A 76 0.57 10.04 -11.58
C VAL A 76 -0.50 9.83 -10.51
N LYS A 77 -1.50 10.70 -10.44
CA LYS A 77 -2.64 10.59 -9.52
C LYS A 77 -3.46 9.33 -9.80
N SER A 78 -3.73 9.04 -11.07
CA SER A 78 -4.42 7.81 -11.50
C SER A 78 -3.62 6.57 -11.14
N GLN A 79 -2.31 6.57 -11.42
CA GLN A 79 -1.40 5.47 -11.04
C GLN A 79 -1.39 5.24 -9.53
N TYR A 80 -1.25 6.31 -8.73
CA TYR A 80 -1.30 6.23 -7.27
C TYR A 80 -2.60 5.59 -6.78
N ARG A 81 -3.75 6.06 -7.27
CA ARG A 81 -5.07 5.51 -6.90
C ARG A 81 -5.20 4.03 -7.29
N ALA A 82 -4.70 3.65 -8.45
CA ALA A 82 -4.69 2.26 -8.90
C ALA A 82 -3.81 1.38 -8.00
N SER A 83 -2.60 1.83 -7.66
CA SER A 83 -1.70 1.14 -6.73
C SER A 83 -2.32 0.97 -5.34
N MET A 84 -2.93 2.03 -4.80
CA MET A 84 -3.62 1.97 -3.51
C MET A 84 -4.77 0.96 -3.50
N ARG A 85 -5.58 0.93 -4.57
CA ARG A 85 -6.66 -0.05 -4.72
C ARG A 85 -6.11 -1.48 -4.80
N SER A 86 -5.06 -1.69 -5.60
CA SER A 86 -4.39 -2.99 -5.73
C SER A 86 -3.85 -3.49 -4.39
N TRP A 87 -3.19 -2.62 -3.61
CA TRP A 87 -2.68 -2.99 -2.29
C TRP A 87 -3.79 -3.37 -1.31
N ARG A 88 -4.88 -2.60 -1.25
CA ARG A 88 -6.04 -2.94 -0.40
C ARG A 88 -6.58 -4.34 -0.73
N ASN A 89 -6.72 -4.65 -2.02
CA ASN A 89 -7.19 -5.95 -2.47
C ASN A 89 -6.20 -7.07 -2.10
N ARG A 90 -4.89 -6.86 -2.31
CA ARG A 90 -3.84 -7.84 -2.01
C ARG A 90 -3.71 -8.09 -0.50
N LEU A 91 -3.86 -7.06 0.32
CA LEU A 91 -3.88 -7.18 1.78
C LEU A 91 -5.09 -7.99 2.25
N GLY A 92 -6.29 -7.69 1.74
CA GLY A 92 -7.50 -8.47 2.02
C GLY A 92 -7.37 -9.94 1.58
N PHE A 93 -6.76 -10.20 0.42
CA PHE A 93 -6.50 -11.56 -0.03
C PHE A 93 -5.52 -12.31 0.88
N ALA A 94 -4.46 -11.65 1.35
CA ALA A 94 -3.51 -12.24 2.29
C ALA A 94 -4.19 -12.66 3.61
N GLU A 95 -5.15 -11.87 4.09
CA GLU A 95 -5.98 -12.22 5.25
C GLU A 95 -6.87 -13.44 5.00
N GLN A 96 -7.58 -13.46 3.88
CA GLN A 96 -8.44 -14.57 3.50
C GLN A 96 -7.67 -15.88 3.30
N TYR A 97 -6.47 -15.82 2.72
CA TYR A 97 -5.61 -16.98 2.55
C TYR A 97 -5.21 -17.57 3.91
N ARG A 98 -4.87 -16.70 4.88
CA ARG A 98 -4.55 -17.12 6.25
C ARG A 98 -5.76 -17.78 6.92
N THR A 99 -6.95 -17.18 6.86
CA THR A 99 -8.15 -17.73 7.52
C THR A 99 -8.54 -19.08 6.93
N LYS A 100 -8.47 -19.24 5.60
CA LYS A 100 -8.67 -20.53 4.91
C LYS A 100 -7.67 -21.58 5.36
N ARG A 101 -6.36 -21.26 5.41
CA ARG A 101 -5.33 -22.19 5.90
C ARG A 101 -5.54 -22.61 7.34
N ARG A 102 -5.89 -21.68 8.23
CA ARG A 102 -6.19 -21.98 9.64
C ARG A 102 -7.37 -22.94 9.76
N ARG A 103 -8.46 -22.69 9.01
CA ARG A 103 -9.65 -23.55 8.99
C ARG A 103 -9.34 -24.97 8.47
N ASN A 104 -8.55 -25.08 7.40
CA ASN A 104 -8.16 -26.38 6.85
C ASN A 104 -7.22 -27.15 7.80
N ARG A 105 -6.31 -26.46 8.50
CA ARG A 105 -5.45 -27.09 9.52
C ARG A 105 -6.27 -27.61 10.71
N SER A 106 -7.28 -26.87 11.16
CA SER A 106 -8.19 -27.33 12.23
C SER A 106 -9.05 -28.53 11.82
N LYS A 107 -9.39 -28.67 10.53
CA LYS A 107 -10.13 -29.85 10.04
C LYS A 107 -9.27 -31.12 9.97
N ILE A 108 -7.96 -30.98 9.72
CA ILE A 108 -7.03 -32.12 9.59
C ILE A 108 -6.49 -32.54 10.96
N GLY A 109 -6.28 -31.59 11.89
CA GLY A 109 -5.80 -31.86 13.25
C GLY A 109 -6.85 -32.39 14.24
N GLY A 110 -8.08 -32.66 13.80
CA GLY A 110 -9.15 -33.25 14.61
C GLY A 110 -9.26 -34.78 14.51
N ALA A 111 -8.31 -35.45 13.85
CA ALA A 111 -8.30 -36.89 13.64
C ALA A 111 -7.04 -37.55 14.25
N ALA A 112 -6.98 -37.59 15.59
CA ALA A 112 -6.13 -38.48 16.41
C ALA A 112 -6.67 -38.36 17.85
N GLU A 113 -7.01 -39.40 18.61
CA GLU A 113 -6.54 -40.79 18.70
C GLU A 113 -7.72 -41.79 18.69
N PRO A 114 -7.60 -42.99 18.09
CA PRO A 114 -8.38 -44.12 18.55
C PRO A 114 -7.84 -44.56 19.93
N ALA A 115 -8.71 -44.50 20.95
CA ALA A 115 -8.38 -44.93 22.30
C ALA A 115 -7.78 -46.35 22.33
N PRO A 116 -6.78 -46.63 23.18
CA PRO A 116 -6.21 -47.96 23.31
C PRO A 116 -7.32 -48.91 23.77
N ARG A 117 -7.67 -49.89 22.92
CA ARG A 117 -8.58 -50.97 23.30
C ARG A 117 -7.88 -51.82 24.37
N SER A 118 -8.45 -51.80 25.57
CA SER A 118 -8.10 -52.70 26.67
C SER A 118 -8.51 -54.13 26.37
#